data_AF-A0A2N7KFS5-F1
#
_entry.id   AF-A0A2N7KFS5-F1
#
_cell.length_a   1.000
_cell.length_b   1.000
_cell.length_c   1.000
_cell.angle_alpha   90.00
_cell.angle_beta   90.00
_cell.angle_gamma   90.00
#
_symmetry.space_group_name_H-M   'P 1'
#
loop_
_entity.id
_entity.type
_entity.pdbx_description
1 polymer ?
#
loop_
_entity_poly.entity_id
_entity_poly.type
_entity_poly.pdbx_seq_one_letter_code
_entity_poly.pdbx_strand_id
1 'polypeptide(L)'
;MTFDNEYQHECRLDLGCGGNDQGFAEHCLSMARYYRQHKGDVDKPWLYDKHHQQLIELINTYELDHSFVDLGRMQVKQAEEQAKAEEAAKEEAKQQERERAWREHQQAEEAFQETLEVPQWAKGVIIATLTDYDAEISEPYAGEFHTKTLKTIILAWSKHSRNLFPELRKACLNHPETAVLNDPDKSVEHRERFAMGEGYYLTDTKYIRYGWQVKKRNFYREDNKARYVPLGEVAIGE
;
A
#
# COMPACT_ATOMS: atom_id res chain seq x y z
N MET A 1 30.35 -6.58 -39.51
CA MET A 1 29.32 -7.32 -40.28
C MET A 1 29.23 -6.67 -41.65
N THR A 2 29.18 -7.46 -42.72
CA THR A 2 29.03 -6.94 -44.09
C THR A 2 27.55 -6.88 -44.41
N PHE A 3 27.04 -5.68 -44.66
CA PHE A 3 25.67 -5.49 -45.15
C PHE A 3 25.71 -5.37 -46.69
N ASP A 4 24.58 -5.65 -47.34
CA ASP A 4 24.42 -5.89 -48.79
C ASP A 4 24.73 -4.68 -49.70
N ASN A 5 25.24 -3.60 -49.11
CA ASN A 5 25.47 -2.31 -49.75
C ASN A 5 26.96 -1.96 -49.92
N GLU A 6 27.88 -2.94 -49.82
CA GLU A 6 29.34 -2.79 -49.98
C GLU A 6 30.03 -1.81 -49.00
N TYR A 7 29.29 -1.22 -48.07
CA TYR A 7 29.84 -0.36 -47.02
C TYR A 7 30.31 -1.22 -45.83
N GLN A 8 31.59 -1.09 -45.47
CA GLN A 8 32.12 -1.63 -44.22
C GLN A 8 31.73 -0.74 -43.06
N HIS A 9 30.93 -1.30 -42.14
CA HIS A 9 30.63 -0.68 -40.86
C HIS A 9 31.40 -1.38 -39.75
N GLU A 10 32.28 -0.64 -39.08
CA GLU A 10 32.98 -1.09 -37.89
C GLU A 10 32.08 -0.82 -36.67
N CYS A 11 31.42 -1.86 -36.17
CA CYS A 11 30.72 -1.78 -34.89
C CYS A 11 31.72 -2.06 -33.77
N ARG A 12 32.10 -1.01 -33.04
CA ARG A 12 32.79 -1.15 -31.76
C ARG A 12 31.76 -1.57 -30.70
N LEU A 13 31.82 -2.81 -30.27
CA LEU A 13 31.04 -3.29 -29.14
C LEU A 13 31.75 -2.83 -27.85
N ASP A 14 31.42 -1.63 -27.39
CA ASP A 14 31.94 -1.11 -26.13
C ASP A 14 31.26 -1.79 -24.95
N LEU A 15 31.80 -2.94 -24.55
CA LEU A 15 31.46 -3.62 -23.30
C LEU A 15 32.14 -2.91 -22.13
N GLY A 16 31.73 -1.67 -21.88
CA GLY A 16 32.37 -0.78 -20.91
C GLY A 16 32.64 0.60 -21.51
N CYS A 17 31.66 1.49 -21.42
CA CYS A 17 31.87 2.92 -21.56
C CYS A 17 31.06 3.62 -20.46
N GLY A 18 31.67 4.61 -19.79
CA GLY A 18 31.01 5.40 -18.75
C GLY A 18 31.17 4.89 -17.31
N GLY A 19 32.17 4.05 -17.02
CA GLY A 19 32.47 3.58 -15.66
C GLY A 19 31.94 2.18 -15.30
N ASN A 20 31.53 1.39 -16.28
CA ASN A 20 31.00 0.02 -16.08
C ASN A 20 31.99 -1.10 -16.49
N ASP A 21 33.28 -0.79 -16.64
CA ASP A 21 34.33 -1.73 -17.05
C ASP A 21 34.48 -2.89 -16.04
N GLN A 22 34.14 -2.62 -14.78
CA GLN A 22 34.08 -3.60 -13.69
C GLN A 22 33.09 -4.73 -13.99
N GLY A 23 31.92 -4.44 -14.57
CA GLY A 23 30.90 -5.45 -14.86
C GLY A 23 31.32 -6.42 -15.98
N PHE A 24 31.97 -5.91 -17.02
CA PHE A 24 32.52 -6.73 -18.09
C PHE A 24 33.68 -7.60 -17.60
N ALA A 25 34.64 -7.00 -16.89
CA ALA A 25 35.78 -7.72 -16.33
C ALA A 25 35.32 -8.80 -15.32
N GLU A 26 34.35 -8.48 -14.45
CA GLU A 26 33.74 -9.45 -13.55
C GLU A 26 33.09 -10.61 -14.29
N HIS A 27 32.34 -10.34 -15.37
CA HIS A 27 31.70 -11.38 -16.16
C HIS A 27 32.73 -12.31 -16.81
N CYS A 28 33.76 -11.76 -17.46
CA CYS A 28 34.85 -12.54 -18.06
C CYS A 28 35.57 -13.41 -17.00
N LEU A 29 35.92 -12.83 -15.86
CA LEU A 29 36.59 -13.55 -14.77
C LEU A 29 35.67 -14.60 -14.12
N SER A 30 34.37 -14.36 -14.06
CA SER A 30 33.36 -15.32 -13.59
C SER A 30 33.24 -16.51 -14.55
N MET A 31 33.17 -16.26 -15.85
CA MET A 31 33.15 -17.31 -16.88
C MET A 31 34.41 -18.18 -16.82
N ALA A 32 35.59 -17.56 -16.72
CA ALA A 32 36.86 -18.29 -16.60
C ALA A 32 36.96 -19.09 -15.28
N ARG A 33 36.38 -18.59 -14.18
CA ARG A 33 36.30 -19.33 -12.91
C ARG A 33 35.33 -20.51 -13.02
N TYR A 34 34.15 -20.30 -13.56
CA TYR A 34 33.13 -21.34 -13.75
C TYR A 34 33.65 -22.48 -14.63
N TYR A 35 34.28 -22.15 -15.77
CA TYR A 35 34.91 -23.14 -16.65
C TYR A 35 35.98 -23.96 -15.91
N ARG A 36 36.85 -23.31 -15.12
CA ARG A 36 37.88 -24.01 -14.33
C ARG A 36 37.28 -24.92 -13.27
N GLN A 37 36.25 -24.47 -12.56
CA GLN A 37 35.58 -25.24 -11.50
C GLN A 37 34.89 -26.49 -12.04
N HIS A 38 34.31 -26.39 -13.24
CA HIS A 38 33.52 -27.46 -13.86
C HIS A 38 34.28 -28.20 -14.96
N LYS A 39 35.60 -28.07 -14.98
CA LYS A 39 36.44 -28.79 -15.93
C LYS A 39 36.47 -30.28 -15.58
N GLY A 40 35.76 -31.07 -16.36
CA GLY A 40 35.67 -32.53 -16.25
C GLY A 40 34.24 -33.02 -16.01
N ASP A 41 33.30 -32.09 -15.79
CA ASP A 41 31.90 -32.38 -15.51
C ASP A 41 31.21 -32.96 -16.75
N VAL A 42 30.81 -34.23 -16.65
CA VAL A 42 30.18 -35.00 -17.74
C VAL A 42 28.76 -34.49 -18.04
N ASP A 43 28.10 -33.90 -17.05
CA ASP A 43 26.77 -33.28 -17.13
C ASP A 43 26.79 -31.92 -17.83
N LYS A 44 27.96 -31.38 -18.21
CA LYS A 44 28.11 -30.04 -18.81
C LYS A 44 28.81 -30.05 -20.18
N PRO A 45 28.29 -30.81 -21.17
CA PRO A 45 28.94 -30.94 -22.48
C PRO A 45 29.07 -29.60 -23.24
N TRP A 46 28.20 -28.63 -22.98
CA TRP A 46 28.24 -27.30 -23.61
C TRP A 46 29.50 -26.50 -23.24
N LEU A 47 30.18 -26.81 -22.13
CA LEU A 47 31.45 -26.18 -21.77
C LEU A 47 32.57 -26.54 -22.77
N TYR A 48 32.42 -27.63 -23.51
CA TYR A 48 33.39 -28.14 -24.47
C TYR A 48 33.03 -27.83 -25.92
N ASP A 49 31.93 -27.10 -26.14
CA ASP A 49 31.61 -26.60 -27.47
C ASP A 49 32.75 -25.71 -27.99
N LYS A 50 32.99 -25.76 -29.31
CA LYS A 50 34.08 -25.04 -29.96
C LYS A 50 34.01 -23.53 -29.69
N HIS A 51 32.82 -22.95 -29.72
CA HIS A 51 32.65 -21.52 -29.49
C HIS A 51 32.93 -21.15 -28.03
N HIS A 52 32.52 -22.01 -27.09
CA HIS A 52 32.80 -21.81 -25.67
C HIS A 52 34.31 -21.87 -25.37
N GLN A 53 35.01 -22.86 -25.93
CA GLN A 53 36.46 -22.99 -25.79
C GLN A 53 37.21 -21.78 -26.36
N GLN A 54 36.83 -21.31 -27.55
CA GLN A 54 37.42 -20.12 -28.18
C GLN A 54 37.21 -18.86 -27.32
N LEU A 55 36.03 -18.71 -26.73
CA LEU A 55 35.73 -17.59 -25.85
C LEU A 55 36.55 -17.63 -24.56
N ILE A 56 36.69 -18.80 -23.92
CA ILE A 56 37.52 -18.94 -22.71
C ILE A 56 39.00 -18.67 -23.02
N GLU A 57 39.51 -19.18 -24.14
CA GLU A 57 40.87 -18.89 -24.60
C GLU A 57 41.08 -17.39 -24.80
N LEU A 58 40.15 -16.72 -25.47
CA LEU A 58 40.17 -15.27 -25.67
C LEU A 58 40.09 -14.51 -24.34
N ILE A 59 39.25 -14.92 -23.40
CA ILE A 59 39.18 -14.28 -22.07
C ILE A 59 40.54 -14.37 -21.36
N ASN A 60 41.24 -15.49 -21.47
CA ASN A 60 42.55 -15.69 -20.84
C ASN A 60 43.68 -14.89 -21.51
N THR A 61 43.49 -14.30 -22.70
CA THR A 61 44.48 -13.40 -23.30
C THR A 61 44.39 -11.97 -22.78
N TYR A 62 43.28 -11.58 -22.16
CA TYR A 62 43.11 -10.25 -21.58
C TYR A 62 43.76 -10.14 -20.19
N GLU A 63 44.46 -9.04 -19.94
CA GLU A 63 45.03 -8.69 -18.63
C GLU A 63 43.97 -8.02 -17.74
N LEU A 64 43.02 -8.79 -17.22
CA LEU A 64 41.98 -8.29 -16.32
C LEU A 64 42.50 -8.17 -14.87
N ASP A 65 42.34 -6.99 -14.25
CA ASP A 65 42.72 -6.77 -12.85
C ASP A 65 41.70 -7.39 -11.89
N HIS A 66 42.05 -8.57 -11.37
CA HIS A 66 41.28 -9.28 -10.36
C HIS A 66 41.03 -8.46 -9.09
N SER A 67 42.04 -7.71 -8.62
CA SER A 67 41.95 -6.96 -7.36
C SER A 67 40.99 -5.80 -7.50
N PHE A 68 41.04 -5.11 -8.65
CA PHE A 68 40.12 -4.03 -8.98
C PHE A 68 38.66 -4.52 -9.09
N VAL A 69 38.45 -5.67 -9.72
CA VAL A 69 37.14 -6.30 -9.84
C VAL A 69 36.59 -6.74 -8.48
N ASP A 70 37.42 -7.36 -7.64
CA ASP A 70 37.03 -7.79 -6.30
C ASP A 70 36.69 -6.57 -5.41
N LEU A 71 37.47 -5.49 -5.50
CA LEU A 71 37.18 -4.23 -4.83
C LEU A 71 35.84 -3.64 -5.28
N GLY A 72 35.58 -3.59 -6.59
CA GLY A 72 34.31 -3.12 -7.14
C GLY A 72 33.13 -3.95 -6.64
N ARG A 73 33.26 -5.28 -6.61
CA ARG A 73 32.23 -6.16 -6.05
C ARG A 73 31.95 -5.88 -4.58
N MET A 74 32.99 -5.67 -3.77
CA MET A 74 32.83 -5.34 -2.35
C MET A 74 32.11 -4.00 -2.17
N GLN A 75 32.46 -2.98 -2.96
CA GLN A 75 31.81 -1.67 -2.92
C GLN A 75 30.33 -1.75 -3.33
N VAL A 76 30.01 -2.48 -4.40
CA VAL A 76 28.61 -2.68 -4.82
C VAL A 76 27.81 -3.39 -3.73
N LYS A 77 28.34 -4.47 -3.14
CA LYS A 77 27.68 -5.16 -2.03
C LYS A 77 27.45 -4.25 -0.84
N GLN A 78 28.45 -3.47 -0.44
CA GLN A 78 28.31 -2.52 0.66
C GLN A 78 27.26 -1.45 0.36
N ALA A 79 27.23 -0.92 -0.86
CA ALA A 79 26.22 0.06 -1.27
C ALA A 79 24.81 -0.55 -1.31
N GLU A 80 24.66 -1.78 -1.79
CA GLU A 80 23.38 -2.52 -1.76
C GLU A 80 22.91 -2.80 -0.34
N GLU A 81 23.81 -3.23 0.55
CA GLU A 81 23.51 -3.47 1.97
C GLU A 81 23.11 -2.18 2.68
N GLN A 82 23.81 -1.07 2.42
CA GLN A 82 23.46 0.25 2.95
C GLN A 82 22.10 0.72 2.43
N ALA A 83 21.83 0.62 1.12
CA ALA A 83 20.56 1.02 0.54
C ALA A 83 19.38 0.21 1.13
N LYS A 84 19.56 -1.11 1.27
CA LYS A 84 18.56 -1.99 1.92
C LYS A 84 18.36 -1.63 3.40
N ALA A 85 19.44 -1.33 4.12
CA ALA A 85 19.35 -0.93 5.53
C ALA A 85 18.63 0.42 5.69
N GLU A 86 18.90 1.38 4.80
CA GLU A 86 18.19 2.68 4.78
C GLU A 86 16.70 2.53 4.45
N GLU A 87 16.36 1.69 3.48
CA GLU A 87 14.97 1.40 3.11
C GLU A 87 14.23 0.70 4.27
N ALA A 88 14.82 -0.34 4.85
CA ALA A 88 14.26 -1.02 6.01
C ALA A 88 14.09 -0.08 7.21
N ALA A 89 15.05 0.81 7.48
CA ALA A 89 14.94 1.80 8.54
C ALA A 89 13.80 2.81 8.29
N LYS A 90 13.59 3.23 7.03
CA LYS A 90 12.46 4.11 6.66
C LYS A 90 11.12 3.40 6.83
N GLU A 91 11.02 2.14 6.42
CA GLU A 91 9.81 1.33 6.58
C GLU A 91 9.49 1.10 8.06
N GLU A 92 10.50 0.76 8.86
CA GLU A 92 10.36 0.56 10.31
C GLU A 92 9.92 1.87 10.99
N ALA A 93 10.52 3.02 10.65
CA ALA A 93 10.09 4.31 11.17
C ALA A 93 8.61 4.61 10.83
N LYS A 94 8.19 4.36 9.58
CA LYS A 94 6.79 4.52 9.15
C LYS A 94 5.85 3.55 9.86
N GLN A 95 6.28 2.33 10.17
CA GLN A 95 5.50 1.38 10.97
C GLN A 95 5.35 1.85 12.42
N GLN A 96 6.45 2.27 13.06
CA GLN A 96 6.44 2.76 14.44
C GLN A 96 5.58 4.02 14.60
N GLU A 97 5.58 4.93 13.63
CA GLU A 97 4.71 6.11 13.63
C GLU A 97 3.23 5.73 13.53
N ARG A 98 2.90 4.81 12.61
CA ARG A 98 1.52 4.27 12.47
C ARG A 98 1.03 3.59 13.73
N GLU A 99 1.88 2.78 14.37
CA GLU A 99 1.52 2.13 15.64
C GLU A 99 1.29 3.14 16.76
N ARG A 100 2.13 4.20 16.84
CA ARG A 100 1.95 5.26 17.83
C ARG A 100 0.63 6.00 17.61
N ALA A 101 0.36 6.45 16.39
CA ALA A 101 -0.88 7.12 16.02
C ALA A 101 -2.11 6.23 16.29
N TRP A 102 -2.01 4.92 16.00
CA TRP A 102 -3.08 3.97 16.30
C TRP A 102 -3.33 3.85 17.80
N ARG A 103 -2.28 3.72 18.63
CA ARG A 103 -2.42 3.64 20.09
C ARG A 103 -3.00 4.93 20.68
N GLU A 104 -2.54 6.09 20.21
CA GLU A 104 -3.06 7.39 20.61
C GLU A 104 -4.55 7.54 20.25
N HIS A 105 -4.94 7.12 19.04
CA HIS A 105 -6.34 7.10 18.63
C HIS A 105 -7.19 6.16 19.50
N GLN A 106 -6.70 4.95 19.81
CA GLN A 106 -7.43 4.02 20.69
C GLN A 106 -7.64 4.62 22.09
N GLN A 107 -6.61 5.21 22.68
CA GLN A 107 -6.71 5.85 24.00
C GLN A 107 -7.67 7.04 23.97
N ALA A 108 -7.63 7.87 22.92
CA ALA A 108 -8.55 8.99 22.76
C ALA A 108 -10.01 8.52 22.58
N GLU A 109 -10.23 7.43 21.82
CA GLU A 109 -11.56 6.84 21.64
C GLU A 109 -12.09 6.23 22.95
N GLU A 110 -11.26 5.51 23.72
CA GLU A 110 -11.63 4.99 25.03
C GLU A 110 -12.02 6.12 26.00
N ALA A 111 -11.17 7.15 26.12
CA ALA A 111 -11.45 8.31 26.97
C ALA A 111 -12.74 9.03 26.53
N PHE A 112 -12.96 9.19 25.22
CA PHE A 112 -14.20 9.74 24.69
C PHE A 112 -15.42 8.89 25.08
N GLN A 113 -15.33 7.57 24.94
CA GLN A 113 -16.42 6.66 25.30
C GLN A 113 -16.77 6.70 26.78
N GLU A 114 -15.80 6.91 27.67
CA GLU A 114 -16.03 7.09 29.11
C GLU A 114 -16.83 8.37 29.42
N THR A 115 -16.72 9.41 28.59
CA THR A 115 -17.48 10.66 28.78
C THR A 115 -18.92 10.60 28.25
N LEU A 116 -19.28 9.56 27.49
CA LEU A 116 -20.60 9.49 26.84
C LEU A 116 -21.71 9.02 27.78
N GLU A 117 -22.73 9.84 27.95
CA GLU A 117 -23.99 9.45 28.57
C GLU A 117 -24.92 8.79 27.55
N VAL A 118 -24.77 7.47 27.35
CA VAL A 118 -25.64 6.72 26.44
C VAL A 118 -26.99 6.42 27.11
N PRO A 119 -28.14 6.85 26.56
CA PRO A 119 -29.43 6.56 27.13
C PRO A 119 -29.74 5.06 27.22
N GLN A 120 -30.34 4.63 28.33
CA GLN A 120 -30.66 3.20 28.56
C GLN A 120 -31.57 2.61 27.46
N TRP A 121 -32.49 3.41 26.92
CA TRP A 121 -33.39 2.98 25.85
C TRP A 121 -32.74 2.85 24.48
N ALA A 122 -31.53 3.39 24.29
CA ALA A 122 -30.86 3.43 23.00
C ALA A 122 -30.50 2.02 22.53
N LYS A 123 -30.88 1.70 21.30
CA LYS A 123 -30.58 0.44 20.61
C LYS A 123 -29.44 0.57 19.59
N GLY A 124 -29.00 1.79 19.34
CA GLY A 124 -27.90 2.09 18.45
C GLY A 124 -27.59 3.58 18.41
N VAL A 125 -26.60 3.94 17.61
CA VAL A 125 -26.16 5.31 17.35
C VAL A 125 -26.14 5.58 15.85
N ILE A 126 -26.54 6.78 15.45
CA ILE A 126 -26.48 7.25 14.06
C ILE A 126 -25.25 8.13 13.93
N ILE A 127 -24.37 7.76 12.99
CA ILE A 127 -23.05 8.34 12.82
C ILE A 127 -22.95 8.83 11.37
N ALA A 128 -22.44 10.04 11.18
CA ALA A 128 -21.97 10.53 9.89
C ALA A 128 -20.44 10.46 9.83
N THR A 129 -19.90 9.93 8.74
CA THR A 129 -18.47 9.89 8.46
C THR A 129 -18.23 10.54 7.11
N LEU A 130 -17.34 11.54 7.07
CA LEU A 130 -16.80 12.10 5.84
C LEU A 130 -15.51 11.36 5.50
N THR A 131 -15.46 10.69 4.37
CA THR A 131 -14.28 9.96 3.90
C THR A 131 -13.71 10.58 2.64
N ASP A 132 -12.41 10.43 2.44
CA ASP A 132 -11.70 10.83 1.22
C ASP A 132 -10.74 9.73 0.77
N TYR A 133 -10.31 9.80 -0.49
CA TYR A 133 -9.35 8.85 -1.05
C TYR A 133 -7.99 8.97 -0.36
N ASP A 134 -7.44 7.84 0.05
CA ASP A 134 -6.12 7.79 0.68
C ASP A 134 -5.05 7.40 -0.34
N ALA A 135 -4.46 8.41 -0.99
CA ALA A 135 -3.44 8.23 -2.01
C ALA A 135 -2.10 7.69 -1.46
N GLU A 136 -1.87 7.76 -0.14
CA GLU A 136 -0.58 7.34 0.44
C GLU A 136 -0.48 5.83 0.65
N ILE A 137 -1.62 5.17 0.82
CA ILE A 137 -1.71 3.72 1.04
C ILE A 137 -2.49 3.00 -0.07
N SER A 138 -3.14 3.71 -0.97
CA SER A 138 -3.81 3.09 -2.12
C SER A 138 -2.83 2.74 -3.24
N GLU A 139 -2.98 1.53 -3.78
CA GLU A 139 -2.27 1.07 -4.97
C GLU A 139 -3.27 0.81 -6.11
N PRO A 140 -3.71 1.85 -6.83
CA PRO A 140 -4.78 1.72 -7.83
C PRO A 140 -4.41 0.78 -8.99
N TYR A 141 -3.12 0.65 -9.31
CA TYR A 141 -2.63 -0.27 -10.33
C TYR A 141 -2.67 -1.75 -9.89
N ALA A 142 -2.56 -2.00 -8.59
CA ALA A 142 -2.73 -3.33 -7.99
C ALA A 142 -4.20 -3.63 -7.63
N GLY A 143 -5.09 -2.63 -7.76
CA GLY A 143 -6.49 -2.73 -7.40
C GLY A 143 -6.78 -2.49 -5.92
N GLU A 144 -5.81 -1.98 -5.16
CA GLU A 144 -5.98 -1.66 -3.74
C GLU A 144 -6.46 -0.21 -3.59
N PHE A 145 -7.63 -0.04 -2.98
CA PHE A 145 -8.28 1.25 -2.78
C PHE A 145 -8.61 1.45 -1.31
N HIS A 146 -7.97 2.45 -0.73
CA HIS A 146 -8.15 2.82 0.66
C HIS A 146 -8.78 4.21 0.77
N THR A 147 -9.46 4.42 1.89
CA THR A 147 -10.11 5.68 2.23
C THR A 147 -9.69 6.07 3.63
N LYS A 148 -9.58 7.37 3.86
CA LYS A 148 -9.32 7.94 5.18
C LYS A 148 -10.55 8.68 5.67
N THR A 149 -10.86 8.53 6.95
CA THR A 149 -11.94 9.29 7.59
C THR A 149 -11.42 10.66 7.98
N LEU A 150 -11.99 11.71 7.39
CA LEU A 150 -11.66 13.10 7.67
C LEU A 150 -12.44 13.64 8.88
N LYS A 151 -13.70 13.21 9.02
CA LYS A 151 -14.59 13.67 10.08
C LYS A 151 -15.58 12.58 10.49
N THR A 152 -15.85 12.50 11.79
CA THR A 152 -16.87 11.63 12.39
C THR A 152 -17.79 12.48 13.26
N ILE A 153 -19.09 12.37 13.06
CA ILE A 153 -20.12 13.11 13.81
C ILE A 153 -21.15 12.13 14.36
N ILE A 154 -21.42 12.22 15.65
CA ILE A 154 -22.45 11.46 16.36
C ILE A 154 -23.75 12.26 16.30
N LEU A 155 -24.66 11.85 15.42
CA LEU A 155 -25.86 12.62 15.09
C LEU A 155 -27.03 12.35 16.03
N ALA A 156 -27.25 11.11 16.45
CA ALA A 156 -28.41 10.76 17.30
C ALA A 156 -28.31 9.37 17.92
N TRP A 157 -29.01 9.17 19.04
CA TRP A 157 -29.33 7.85 19.58
C TRP A 157 -30.59 7.27 18.91
N SER A 158 -30.57 5.97 18.60
CA SER A 158 -31.67 5.27 17.93
C SER A 158 -32.54 4.48 18.91
N LYS A 159 -33.86 4.59 18.79
CA LYS A 159 -34.84 3.73 19.50
C LYS A 159 -35.13 2.43 18.75
N HIS A 160 -34.72 2.32 17.49
CA HIS A 160 -35.10 1.26 16.58
C HIS A 160 -33.99 0.20 16.45
N SER A 161 -34.38 -1.08 16.41
CA SER A 161 -33.45 -2.16 16.06
C SER A 161 -33.24 -2.27 14.54
N ARG A 162 -34.25 -1.91 13.74
CA ARG A 162 -34.19 -1.91 12.27
C ARG A 162 -33.43 -0.69 11.74
N ASN A 163 -32.77 -0.84 10.60
CA ASN A 163 -32.17 0.29 9.87
C ASN A 163 -33.27 0.99 9.06
N LEU A 164 -33.58 2.24 9.41
CA LEU A 164 -34.65 3.02 8.78
C LEU A 164 -34.03 4.27 8.14
N PHE A 165 -34.13 4.42 6.82
CA PHE A 165 -33.63 5.62 6.14
C PHE A 165 -34.31 6.92 6.57
N PRO A 166 -35.62 6.98 6.85
CA PRO A 166 -36.25 8.17 7.40
C PRO A 166 -35.64 8.60 8.74
N GLU A 167 -35.19 7.63 9.55
CA GLU A 167 -34.51 7.89 10.83
C GLU A 167 -33.12 8.51 10.58
N LEU A 168 -32.35 7.97 9.64
CA LEU A 168 -31.04 8.52 9.24
C LEU A 168 -31.18 9.96 8.72
N ARG A 169 -32.13 10.20 7.83
CA ARG A 169 -32.42 11.53 7.25
C ARG A 169 -32.76 12.55 8.32
N LYS A 170 -33.65 12.18 9.25
CA LYS A 170 -34.00 13.05 10.38
C LYS A 170 -32.78 13.40 11.24
N ALA A 171 -31.92 12.41 11.52
CA ALA A 171 -30.70 12.64 12.31
C ALA A 171 -29.71 13.59 11.61
N CYS A 172 -29.68 13.61 10.27
CA CYS A 172 -28.83 14.51 9.50
C CYS A 172 -29.13 16.00 9.77
N LEU A 173 -30.35 16.34 10.22
CA LEU A 173 -30.72 17.71 10.56
C LEU A 173 -30.04 18.24 11.83
N ASN A 174 -29.44 17.36 12.65
CA ASN A 174 -28.78 17.75 13.88
C ASN A 174 -27.41 18.41 13.65
N HIS A 175 -26.86 18.35 12.44
CA HIS A 175 -25.60 18.99 12.09
C HIS A 175 -25.66 19.69 10.72
N PRO A 176 -25.21 20.96 10.59
CA PRO A 176 -25.31 21.71 9.33
C PRO A 176 -24.66 21.05 8.12
N GLU A 177 -23.49 20.43 8.30
CA GLU A 177 -22.76 19.76 7.20
C GLU A 177 -23.50 18.54 6.64
N THR A 178 -24.32 17.87 7.46
CA THR A 178 -25.06 16.67 7.03
C THR A 178 -26.49 16.99 6.63
N ALA A 179 -27.01 18.17 6.94
CA ALA A 179 -28.42 18.54 6.75
C ALA A 179 -28.92 18.37 5.30
N VAL A 180 -28.02 18.50 4.31
CA VAL A 180 -28.33 18.28 2.89
C VAL A 180 -28.83 16.86 2.62
N LEU A 181 -28.34 15.86 3.37
CA LEU A 181 -28.72 14.46 3.22
C LEU A 181 -30.14 14.14 3.70
N ASN A 182 -30.79 15.05 4.42
CA ASN A 182 -32.20 14.86 4.77
C ASN A 182 -33.10 14.84 3.53
N ASP A 183 -32.74 15.60 2.49
CA ASP A 183 -33.48 15.73 1.24
C ASP A 183 -33.36 14.44 0.38
N PRO A 184 -34.47 13.73 0.08
CA PRO A 184 -34.48 12.55 -0.76
C PRO A 184 -33.88 12.74 -2.16
N ASP A 185 -33.99 13.95 -2.72
CA ASP A 185 -33.48 14.23 -4.05
C ASP A 185 -31.96 14.43 -4.08
N LYS A 186 -31.36 14.70 -2.91
CA LYS A 186 -29.92 15.00 -2.75
C LYS A 186 -29.14 13.89 -2.06
N SER A 187 -29.77 12.73 -1.86
CA SER A 187 -29.13 11.62 -1.16
C SER A 187 -29.64 10.27 -1.62
N VAL A 188 -28.76 9.28 -1.52
CA VAL A 188 -28.95 7.95 -2.07
C VAL A 188 -28.99 6.92 -0.95
N GLU A 189 -29.99 6.03 -0.99
CA GLU A 189 -30.13 4.92 -0.04
C GLU A 189 -29.36 3.69 -0.53
N HIS A 190 -28.34 3.27 0.23
CA HIS A 190 -27.58 2.05 -0.07
C HIS A 190 -28.02 0.89 0.83
N ARG A 191 -28.30 -0.26 0.19
CA ARG A 191 -28.82 -1.49 0.83
C ARG A 191 -27.96 -2.69 0.45
N GLU A 192 -26.71 -2.67 0.87
CA GLU A 192 -25.68 -3.60 0.45
C GLU A 192 -25.60 -4.78 1.42
N ARG A 193 -26.54 -5.74 1.29
CA ARG A 193 -26.64 -6.94 2.15
C ARG A 193 -25.79 -8.13 1.70
N PHE A 194 -24.88 -7.95 0.75
CA PHE A 194 -23.96 -9.01 0.31
C PHE A 194 -22.70 -9.04 1.18
N ALA A 195 -21.94 -10.14 1.15
CA ALA A 195 -20.83 -10.39 2.10
C ALA A 195 -19.74 -9.31 2.11
N MET A 196 -19.53 -8.62 0.98
CA MET A 196 -18.56 -7.53 0.81
C MET A 196 -19.23 -6.14 0.78
N GLY A 197 -20.49 -6.03 1.19
CA GLY A 197 -21.26 -4.77 1.16
C GLY A 197 -21.14 -3.97 2.45
N GLU A 198 -21.26 -2.65 2.36
CA GLU A 198 -21.16 -1.72 3.51
C GLU A 198 -22.47 -1.62 4.32
N GLY A 199 -23.47 -2.45 4.02
CA GLY A 199 -24.71 -2.56 4.77
C GLY A 199 -25.75 -1.47 4.42
N TYR A 200 -26.26 -0.77 5.44
CA TYR A 200 -27.35 0.21 5.31
C TYR A 200 -26.85 1.60 5.66
N TYR A 201 -26.81 2.48 4.66
CA TYR A 201 -26.27 3.81 4.84
C TYR A 201 -26.79 4.79 3.78
N LEU A 202 -26.74 6.08 4.12
CA LEU A 202 -27.22 7.19 3.32
C LEU A 202 -26.02 8.04 2.88
N THR A 203 -25.95 8.40 1.61
CA THR A 203 -24.83 9.18 1.04
C THR A 203 -25.31 10.31 0.15
N ASP A 204 -24.42 11.25 -0.15
CA ASP A 204 -24.59 12.29 -1.16
C ASP A 204 -24.24 11.80 -2.58
N THR A 205 -23.48 10.70 -2.70
CA THR A 205 -22.99 10.17 -3.97
C THR A 205 -23.69 8.87 -4.37
N LYS A 206 -23.84 8.66 -5.68
CA LYS A 206 -24.48 7.46 -6.27
C LYS A 206 -23.61 6.20 -6.24
N TYR A 207 -22.29 6.39 -6.20
CA TYR A 207 -21.31 5.31 -6.18
C TYR A 207 -20.26 5.66 -5.12
N ILE A 208 -20.26 4.91 -4.01
CA ILE A 208 -19.41 5.23 -2.88
C ILE A 208 -18.00 4.76 -3.12
N ARG A 209 -17.06 5.71 -3.06
CA ARG A 209 -15.71 5.48 -2.55
C ARG A 209 -15.28 6.56 -1.55
N TYR A 210 -15.89 7.74 -1.56
CA TYR A 210 -15.60 8.85 -0.65
C TYR A 210 -16.79 9.81 -0.61
N GLY A 211 -16.81 10.73 0.36
CA GLY A 211 -17.92 11.65 0.62
C GLY A 211 -18.61 11.38 1.96
N TRP A 212 -19.81 11.90 2.12
CA TRP A 212 -20.56 11.70 3.35
C TRP A 212 -21.26 10.35 3.36
N GLN A 213 -21.10 9.63 4.47
CA GLN A 213 -21.81 8.40 4.75
C GLN A 213 -22.47 8.47 6.12
N VAL A 214 -23.80 8.34 6.16
CA VAL A 214 -24.58 8.29 7.40
C VAL A 214 -25.10 6.88 7.60
N LYS A 215 -24.70 6.25 8.71
CA LYS A 215 -25.10 4.87 9.03
C LYS A 215 -25.49 4.71 10.49
N LYS A 216 -26.33 3.72 10.75
CA LYS A 216 -26.66 3.31 12.12
C LYS A 216 -25.77 2.16 12.56
N ARG A 217 -25.15 2.29 13.72
CA ARG A 217 -24.43 1.22 14.41
C ARG A 217 -25.29 0.70 15.56
N ASN A 218 -25.70 -0.57 15.49
CA ASN A 218 -26.51 -1.19 16.53
C ASN A 218 -25.66 -1.54 17.75
N PHE A 219 -26.27 -1.45 18.93
CA PHE A 219 -25.68 -1.97 20.16
C PHE A 219 -26.08 -3.43 20.32
N TYR A 220 -25.10 -4.32 20.41
CA TYR A 220 -25.33 -5.76 20.64
C TYR A 220 -25.12 -6.16 22.09
N ARG A 221 -24.56 -5.25 22.91
CA ARG A 221 -24.33 -5.43 24.34
C ARG A 221 -24.94 -4.24 25.08
N GLU A 222 -25.69 -4.56 26.13
CA GLU A 222 -26.42 -3.58 26.94
C GLU A 222 -25.57 -3.02 28.07
N ASP A 223 -24.58 -3.78 28.55
CA ASP A 223 -23.66 -3.47 29.65
C ASP A 223 -22.63 -2.39 29.30
N ASN A 224 -22.24 -2.30 28.03
CA ASN A 224 -21.35 -1.25 27.54
C ASN A 224 -21.75 -0.85 26.11
N LYS A 225 -22.63 0.14 26.02
CA LYS A 225 -23.10 0.72 24.74
C LYS A 225 -22.10 1.71 24.15
N ALA A 226 -21.35 2.42 25.00
CA ALA A 226 -20.40 3.45 24.59
C ALA A 226 -19.32 2.91 23.65
N ARG A 227 -18.87 1.66 23.83
CA ARG A 227 -17.89 0.99 22.95
C ARG A 227 -18.23 0.93 21.46
N TYR A 228 -19.50 1.16 21.10
CA TYR A 228 -19.96 1.17 19.72
C TYR A 228 -19.92 2.56 19.10
N VAL A 229 -19.64 3.59 19.90
CA VAL A 229 -19.61 4.99 19.47
C VAL A 229 -18.14 5.32 19.14
N PRO A 230 -17.81 5.58 17.85
CA PRO A 230 -16.46 5.96 17.48
C PRO A 230 -16.13 7.36 18.00
N LEU A 231 -14.84 7.67 18.11
CA LEU A 231 -14.39 9.02 18.40
C LEU A 231 -14.93 10.02 17.36
N GLY A 232 -15.53 11.13 17.82
CA GLY A 232 -16.07 12.13 16.92
C GLY A 232 -16.77 13.30 17.62
N GLU A 233 -17.23 14.24 16.82
CA GLU A 233 -18.01 15.39 17.26
C GLU A 233 -19.41 14.95 17.71
N VAL A 234 -19.85 15.33 18.91
CA VAL A 234 -21.20 15.03 19.40
C VAL A 234 -22.16 16.13 18.97
N ALA A 235 -23.08 15.79 18.08
CA ALA A 235 -24.11 16.70 17.56
C ALA A 235 -25.50 16.05 17.72
N ILE A 236 -25.81 15.63 18.94
CA ILE A 236 -27.10 15.00 19.26
C ILE A 236 -28.10 16.12 19.54
N GLY A 237 -29.12 16.23 18.68
CA GLY A 237 -30.20 17.20 18.89
C GLY A 237 -30.97 16.90 20.19
N GLU A 238 -31.42 17.96 20.86
CA GLU A 238 -32.28 17.90 22.06
C GLU A 238 -33.58 17.09 21.84
#